data_AF-A0A4Y3JLS6-F1
#
_entry.id   AF-A0A4Y3JLS6-F1
#
_cell.length_a   1.000
_cell.length_b   1.000
_cell.length_c   1.000
_cell.angle_alpha   90.00
_cell.angle_beta   90.00
_cell.angle_gamma   90.00
#
_symmetry.space_group_name_H-M   'P 1'
#
loop_
_entity.id
_entity.type
_entity.pdbx_description
1 polymer ?
#
loop_
_entity_poly.entity_id
_entity_poly.type
_entity_poly.pdbx_seq_one_letter_code
_entity_poly.pdbx_strand_id
1 'polypeptide(L)'
;MKKKVSIGERSFTFFNNTFLILLALICIVPFLNIIATSFASTQEVVAKKFILFPTTFSLDAYRYILSTPTIFRALAVSIGVTGVGTIVSMCATSLMAYGLSRKYLFGRGFVNFLVVFSMLFSGGMIPTFLVVRSLGLVNSYWAMILPVAVNAMNMIIMRNFFQALPDSLEESAKMDGCTDFGVFFKIMLPLALPSIATISLFYAVTYWNTYMTAILYINDSSKWPIQILLRQIVIVSSGMQAESSAVDVIPPAQTVKMAVIVIATVPMLIAYPFVQKYFVKGALVGSVKG
;
A
#
# COMPACT_ATOMS: atom_id res chain seq x y z
N MET A 1 -33.83 26.99 6.52
CA MET A 1 -35.09 26.31 6.94
C MET A 1 -34.76 24.87 7.34
N LYS A 2 -34.92 24.49 8.62
CA LYS A 2 -34.71 23.09 9.06
C LYS A 2 -35.88 22.24 8.54
N LYS A 3 -35.62 21.33 7.59
CA LYS A 3 -36.62 20.34 7.13
C LYS A 3 -37.15 19.59 8.36
N LYS A 4 -38.48 19.52 8.52
CA LYS A 4 -39.11 18.66 9.54
C LYS A 4 -38.85 17.21 9.14
N VAL A 5 -37.83 16.61 9.76
CA VAL A 5 -37.43 15.22 9.56
C VAL A 5 -38.63 14.30 9.87
N SER A 6 -39.01 13.45 8.92
CA SER A 6 -40.13 12.51 9.08
C SER A 6 -39.84 11.48 10.17
N ILE A 7 -40.87 10.92 10.84
CA ILE A 7 -40.70 9.86 11.84
C ILE A 7 -39.99 8.64 11.23
N GLY A 8 -40.31 8.29 9.98
CA GLY A 8 -39.63 7.22 9.24
C GLY A 8 -38.16 7.53 8.98
N GLU A 9 -37.82 8.78 8.66
CA GLU A 9 -36.44 9.23 8.45
C GLU A 9 -35.64 9.22 9.76
N ARG A 10 -36.26 9.57 10.90
CA ARG A 10 -35.62 9.47 12.22
C ARG A 10 -35.33 8.03 12.61
N SER A 11 -36.31 7.13 12.47
CA SER A 11 -36.11 5.70 12.78
C SER A 11 -35.05 5.07 11.88
N PHE A 12 -35.10 5.32 10.57
CA PHE A 12 -34.09 4.84 9.62
C PHE A 12 -32.69 5.35 9.98
N THR A 13 -32.54 6.65 10.27
CA THR A 13 -31.25 7.24 10.64
C THR A 13 -30.72 6.63 11.94
N PHE A 14 -31.58 6.38 12.93
CA PHE A 14 -31.19 5.75 14.19
C PHE A 14 -30.68 4.31 13.98
N PHE A 15 -31.42 3.48 13.27
CA PHE A 15 -31.01 2.11 12.97
C PHE A 15 -29.73 2.06 12.12
N ASN A 16 -29.66 2.91 11.08
CA ASN A 16 -28.48 2.99 10.23
C ASN A 16 -27.23 3.43 11.01
N ASN A 17 -27.33 4.49 11.82
CA ASN A 17 -26.21 4.94 12.64
C ASN A 17 -25.80 3.88 13.67
N THR A 18 -26.76 3.21 14.30
CA THR A 18 -26.47 2.13 15.26
C THR A 18 -25.73 0.99 14.59
N PHE A 19 -26.21 0.55 13.41
CA PHE A 19 -25.56 -0.49 12.62
C PHE A 19 -24.14 -0.10 12.21
N LEU A 20 -23.95 1.12 11.71
CA LEU A 20 -22.62 1.63 11.32
C LEU A 20 -21.66 1.75 12.51
N ILE A 21 -22.14 2.16 13.69
CA ILE A 21 -21.33 2.20 14.92
C ILE A 21 -20.91 0.78 15.34
N LEU A 22 -21.83 -0.19 15.33
CA LEU A 22 -21.50 -1.58 15.67
C LEU A 22 -20.48 -2.16 14.70
N LEU A 23 -20.65 -1.91 13.40
CA LEU A 23 -19.70 -2.34 12.38
C LEU A 23 -18.32 -1.69 12.59
N ALA A 24 -18.28 -0.39 12.88
CA ALA A 24 -17.04 0.32 13.21
C ALA A 24 -16.34 -0.28 14.45
N LEU A 25 -17.10 -0.61 15.50
CA LEU A 25 -16.56 -1.24 16.70
C LEU A 25 -15.98 -2.63 16.40
N ILE A 26 -16.68 -3.46 15.62
CA ILE A 26 -16.19 -4.79 15.21
C ILE A 26 -14.86 -4.67 14.45
N CYS A 27 -14.70 -3.64 13.62
CA CYS A 27 -13.45 -3.39 12.90
C CYS A 27 -12.33 -2.85 13.81
N ILE A 28 -12.62 -1.98 14.78
CA ILE A 28 -11.62 -1.30 15.62
C ILE A 28 -11.13 -2.18 16.77
N VAL A 29 -12.00 -3.00 17.36
CA VAL A 29 -11.68 -3.84 18.53
C VAL A 29 -10.45 -4.74 18.34
N PRO A 30 -10.25 -5.42 17.20
CA PRO A 30 -9.04 -6.20 16.95
C PRO A 30 -7.75 -5.36 17.00
N PHE A 31 -7.77 -4.14 16.45
CA PHE A 31 -6.61 -3.24 16.51
C PHE A 31 -6.31 -2.78 17.93
N LEU A 32 -7.35 -2.46 18.70
CA LEU A 32 -7.20 -2.13 20.12
C LEU A 32 -6.60 -3.30 20.90
N ASN A 33 -7.03 -4.53 20.61
CA ASN A 33 -6.46 -5.72 21.23
C ASN A 33 -4.98 -5.91 20.88
N ILE A 34 -4.58 -5.72 19.62
CA ILE A 34 -3.18 -5.81 19.19
C ILE A 34 -2.34 -4.77 19.95
N ILE A 35 -2.80 -3.51 20.00
CA ILE A 35 -2.09 -2.43 20.69
C ILE A 35 -2.02 -2.72 22.19
N ALA A 36 -3.13 -3.04 22.84
CA ALA A 36 -3.17 -3.34 24.27
C ALA A 36 -2.28 -4.52 24.66
N THR A 37 -2.33 -5.60 23.87
CA THR A 37 -1.50 -6.80 24.09
C THR A 37 0.00 -6.51 23.88
N SER A 38 0.35 -5.56 23.01
CA SER A 38 1.75 -5.15 22.82
C SER A 38 2.36 -4.45 24.05
N PHE A 39 1.52 -3.85 24.90
CA PHE A 39 1.91 -3.18 26.14
C PHE A 39 1.61 -4.00 27.40
N ALA A 40 1.12 -5.24 27.27
CA ALA A 40 0.83 -6.12 28.39
C ALA A 40 2.07 -6.92 28.82
N SER A 41 2.14 -7.33 30.09
CA SER A 41 3.18 -8.27 30.54
C SER A 41 2.98 -9.67 29.95
N THR A 42 4.07 -10.42 29.76
CA THR A 42 4.00 -11.80 29.25
C THR A 42 3.12 -12.70 30.12
N GLN A 43 3.15 -12.52 31.43
CA GLN A 43 2.32 -13.27 32.38
C GLN A 43 0.82 -12.99 32.15
N GLU A 44 0.46 -11.73 31.91
CA GLU A 44 -0.93 -11.34 31.64
C GLU A 44 -1.44 -11.90 30.31
N VAL A 45 -0.61 -11.91 29.27
CA VAL A 45 -0.97 -12.46 27.95
C VAL A 45 -1.15 -13.98 27.97
N VAL A 46 -0.38 -14.69 28.80
CA VAL A 46 -0.57 -16.13 29.01
C VAL A 46 -1.85 -16.41 29.79
N ALA A 47 -2.18 -15.58 30.78
CA ALA A 47 -3.37 -15.76 31.62
C ALA A 47 -4.68 -15.33 30.93
N LYS A 48 -4.65 -14.30 30.09
CA LYS A 48 -5.84 -13.75 29.41
C LYS A 48 -5.74 -13.92 27.90
N LYS A 49 -6.71 -14.61 27.31
CA LYS A 49 -6.81 -14.77 25.85
C LYS A 49 -7.12 -13.47 25.10
N PHE A 50 -7.71 -12.47 25.78
CA PHE A 50 -8.13 -11.21 25.19
C PHE A 50 -7.90 -10.05 26.17
N ILE A 51 -7.28 -8.97 25.69
CA ILE A 51 -6.88 -7.79 26.48
C ILE A 51 -7.29 -6.54 25.70
N LEU A 52 -8.14 -5.70 26.28
CA LEU A 52 -8.46 -4.36 25.76
C LEU A 52 -7.69 -3.27 26.51
N PHE A 53 -7.49 -3.47 27.81
CA PHE A 53 -6.71 -2.59 28.67
C PHE A 53 -5.77 -3.48 29.48
N PRO A 54 -4.44 -3.31 29.35
CA PRO A 54 -3.49 -4.09 30.13
C PRO A 54 -3.61 -3.71 31.61
N THR A 55 -3.69 -4.71 32.49
CA THR A 55 -3.62 -4.47 33.94
C THR A 55 -2.20 -4.17 34.39
N THR A 56 -1.21 -4.73 33.69
CA THR A 56 0.21 -4.51 33.91
C THR A 56 0.86 -3.94 32.66
N PHE A 57 1.16 -2.64 32.69
CA PHE A 57 1.82 -1.96 31.59
C PHE A 57 3.31 -2.34 31.55
N SER A 58 3.75 -2.92 30.44
CA SER A 58 5.15 -3.30 30.19
C SER A 58 5.62 -2.79 28.83
N LEU A 59 6.87 -2.34 28.79
CA LEU A 59 7.58 -1.94 27.57
C LEU A 59 8.64 -2.97 27.15
N ASP A 60 8.65 -4.15 27.75
CA ASP A 60 9.73 -5.12 27.57
C ASP A 60 9.79 -5.64 26.13
N ALA A 61 8.62 -5.87 25.51
CA ALA A 61 8.53 -6.23 24.10
C ALA A 61 9.16 -5.16 23.18
N TYR A 62 8.89 -3.88 23.45
CA TYR A 62 9.48 -2.78 22.70
C TYR A 62 10.98 -2.64 22.97
N ARG A 63 11.43 -2.76 24.22
CA ARG A 63 12.87 -2.76 24.56
C ARG A 63 13.63 -3.88 23.85
N TYR A 64 13.06 -5.08 23.80
CA TYR A 64 13.63 -6.22 23.07
C TYR A 64 13.70 -5.99 21.55
N ILE A 65 12.66 -5.39 20.98
CA ILE A 65 12.64 -5.02 19.57
C ILE A 65 13.71 -3.96 19.27
N LEU A 66 13.78 -2.92 20.10
CA LEU A 66 14.69 -1.80 19.93
C LEU A 66 16.16 -2.19 20.20
N SER A 67 16.42 -3.26 20.96
CA SER A 67 17.77 -3.78 21.17
C SER A 67 18.33 -4.52 19.95
N THR A 68 17.50 -4.82 18.96
CA THR A 68 17.91 -5.59 17.77
C THR A 68 17.88 -4.72 16.51
N PRO A 69 18.98 -4.61 15.74
CA PRO A 69 19.01 -3.76 14.54
C PRO A 69 18.12 -4.28 13.40
N THR A 70 17.70 -5.55 13.46
CA THR A 70 16.94 -6.25 12.41
C THR A 70 15.63 -5.55 12.05
N ILE A 71 14.86 -5.08 13.04
CA ILE A 71 13.56 -4.43 12.79
C ILE A 71 13.74 -3.05 12.16
N PHE A 72 14.69 -2.26 12.66
CA PHE A 72 15.01 -0.96 12.07
C PHE A 72 15.50 -1.09 10.63
N ARG A 73 16.36 -2.07 10.35
CA ARG A 73 16.83 -2.35 9.00
C ARG A 73 15.69 -2.74 8.08
N ALA A 74 14.81 -3.64 8.51
CA ALA A 74 13.67 -4.05 7.69
C ALA A 74 12.64 -2.92 7.48
N LEU A 75 12.45 -2.06 8.48
CA LEU A 75 11.64 -0.85 8.35
C LEU A 75 12.26 0.11 7.34
N ALA A 76 13.57 0.34 7.41
CA ALA A 76 14.30 1.18 6.46
C ALA A 76 14.22 0.62 5.02
N VAL A 77 14.37 -0.70 4.86
CA VAL A 77 14.16 -1.36 3.57
C VAL A 77 12.73 -1.15 3.07
N SER A 78 11.71 -1.38 3.92
CA SER A 78 10.31 -1.17 3.53
C SER A 78 10.01 0.27 3.14
N ILE A 79 10.50 1.25 3.91
CA ILE A 79 10.34 2.68 3.60
C ILE A 79 11.06 3.00 2.28
N GLY A 80 12.29 2.51 2.09
CA GLY A 80 13.07 2.74 0.87
C GLY A 80 12.43 2.13 -0.37
N VAL A 81 12.01 0.86 -0.31
CA VAL A 81 11.31 0.18 -1.41
C VAL A 81 9.96 0.84 -1.69
N THR A 82 9.24 1.30 -0.66
CA THR A 82 7.96 1.99 -0.83
C THR A 82 8.12 3.36 -1.46
N GLY A 83 9.08 4.17 -1.00
CA GLY A 83 9.34 5.50 -1.54
C GLY A 83 9.87 5.43 -2.97
N VAL A 84 10.97 4.70 -3.18
CA VAL A 84 11.60 4.57 -4.51
C VAL A 84 10.67 3.86 -5.47
N GLY A 85 10.02 2.78 -5.03
CA GLY A 85 9.06 2.05 -5.85
C GLY A 85 7.92 2.93 -6.30
N THR A 86 7.28 3.67 -5.39
CA THR A 86 6.19 4.59 -5.74
C THR A 86 6.63 5.66 -6.74
N ILE A 87 7.82 6.25 -6.56
CA ILE A 87 8.34 7.27 -7.49
C ILE A 87 8.57 6.67 -8.88
N VAL A 88 9.29 5.55 -8.96
CA VAL A 88 9.60 4.87 -10.23
C VAL A 88 8.31 4.48 -10.94
N SER A 89 7.36 3.87 -10.22
CA SER A 89 6.09 3.44 -10.77
C SER A 89 5.24 4.61 -11.23
N MET A 90 5.22 5.70 -10.47
CA MET A 90 4.45 6.87 -10.84
C MET A 90 5.05 7.58 -12.07
N CYS A 91 6.38 7.66 -12.16
CA CYS A 91 7.06 8.18 -13.35
C CYS A 91 6.75 7.33 -14.59
N ALA A 92 6.93 6.01 -14.51
CA ALA A 92 6.65 5.10 -15.63
C ALA A 92 5.17 5.14 -16.05
N THR A 93 4.27 5.11 -15.07
CA THR A 93 2.82 5.13 -15.30
C THR A 93 2.35 6.45 -15.90
N SER A 94 2.81 7.60 -15.38
CA SER A 94 2.38 8.92 -15.87
C SER A 94 2.86 9.19 -17.29
N LEU A 95 4.12 8.86 -17.61
CA LEU A 95 4.67 9.00 -18.96
C LEU A 95 3.93 8.11 -19.96
N MET A 96 3.74 6.82 -19.63
CA MET A 96 3.00 5.89 -20.49
C MET A 96 1.54 6.32 -20.67
N ALA A 97 0.87 6.69 -19.57
CA ALA A 97 -0.52 7.12 -19.61
C ALA A 97 -0.72 8.41 -20.42
N TYR A 98 0.19 9.37 -20.30
CA TYR A 98 0.13 10.60 -21.08
C TYR A 98 0.28 10.33 -22.58
N GLY A 99 1.31 9.58 -22.99
CA GLY A 99 1.47 9.22 -24.40
C GLY A 99 0.26 8.48 -24.96
N LEU A 100 -0.27 7.49 -24.23
CA LEU A 100 -1.44 6.71 -24.64
C LEU A 100 -2.77 7.47 -24.58
N SER A 101 -2.82 8.60 -23.88
CA SER A 101 -4.01 9.46 -23.85
C SER A 101 -4.26 10.12 -25.20
N ARG A 102 -3.20 10.41 -25.97
CA ARG A 102 -3.28 11.19 -27.20
C ARG A 102 -3.68 10.36 -28.41
N LYS A 103 -4.70 10.84 -29.13
CA LYS A 103 -5.30 10.15 -30.27
C LYS A 103 -4.35 10.03 -31.47
N TYR A 104 -3.43 10.99 -31.61
CA TYR A 104 -2.47 11.06 -32.72
C TYR A 104 -1.29 10.09 -32.58
N LEU A 105 -1.10 9.44 -31.42
CA LEU A 105 0.00 8.49 -31.23
C LEU A 105 -0.24 7.23 -32.07
N PHE A 106 0.66 6.99 -33.02
CA PHE A 106 0.65 5.77 -33.83
C PHE A 106 0.84 4.53 -32.93
N GLY A 107 0.05 3.49 -33.15
CA GLY A 107 0.12 2.26 -32.36
C GLY A 107 -0.55 2.32 -30.97
N ARG A 108 -1.20 3.43 -30.58
CA ARG A 108 -1.85 3.55 -29.25
C ARG A 108 -2.83 2.42 -28.94
N GLY A 109 -3.57 1.93 -29.94
CA GLY A 109 -4.56 0.87 -29.78
C GLY A 109 -3.90 -0.46 -29.39
N PHE A 110 -2.81 -0.79 -30.08
CA PHE A 110 -2.03 -1.99 -29.81
C PHE A 110 -1.36 -1.96 -28.44
N VAL A 111 -0.72 -0.84 -28.07
CA VAL A 111 -0.11 -0.71 -26.73
C VAL A 111 -1.16 -0.76 -25.62
N ASN A 112 -2.31 -0.11 -25.80
CA ASN A 112 -3.41 -0.22 -24.85
C ASN A 112 -3.94 -1.65 -24.74
N PHE A 113 -4.05 -2.36 -25.87
CA PHE A 113 -4.42 -3.77 -25.88
C PHE A 113 -3.41 -4.61 -25.09
N LEU A 114 -2.10 -4.42 -25.27
CA LEU A 114 -1.07 -5.15 -24.52
C LEU A 114 -1.17 -4.90 -23.01
N VAL A 115 -1.42 -3.66 -22.58
CA VAL A 115 -1.54 -3.36 -21.15
C VAL A 115 -2.79 -4.00 -20.56
N VAL A 116 -3.94 -3.91 -21.24
CA VAL A 116 -5.17 -4.60 -20.81
C VAL A 116 -5.00 -6.12 -20.83
N PHE A 117 -4.32 -6.65 -21.85
CA PHE A 117 -4.02 -8.08 -21.96
C PHE A 117 -3.17 -8.54 -20.78
N SER A 118 -2.13 -7.79 -20.39
CA SER A 118 -1.29 -8.12 -19.22
C SER A 118 -2.03 -8.09 -17.88
N MET A 119 -3.15 -7.36 -17.80
CA MET A 119 -4.02 -7.34 -16.64
C MET A 119 -4.86 -8.62 -16.54
N LEU A 120 -5.33 -9.13 -17.69
CA LEU A 120 -6.21 -10.30 -17.77
C LEU A 120 -5.43 -11.62 -17.84
N PHE A 121 -4.26 -11.58 -18.47
CA PHE A 121 -3.39 -12.73 -18.72
C PHE A 121 -2.01 -12.44 -18.13
N SER A 122 -1.53 -13.36 -17.31
CA SER A 122 -0.19 -13.31 -16.72
C SER A 122 0.53 -14.63 -16.97
N GLY A 123 1.84 -14.56 -17.22
CA GLY A 123 2.70 -15.75 -17.29
C GLY A 123 2.76 -16.51 -15.95
N GLY A 124 2.28 -15.92 -14.86
CA GLY A 124 2.28 -16.54 -13.55
C GLY A 124 3.63 -16.43 -12.83
N MET A 125 3.71 -17.05 -11.65
CA MET A 125 4.82 -16.86 -10.73
C MET A 125 6.15 -17.39 -11.27
N ILE A 126 6.16 -18.62 -11.82
CA ILE A 126 7.40 -19.29 -12.26
C ILE A 126 8.04 -18.58 -13.46
N PRO A 127 7.31 -18.28 -14.56
CA PRO A 127 7.91 -17.56 -15.69
C PRO A 127 8.39 -16.16 -15.32
N THR A 128 7.63 -15.44 -14.48
CA THR A 128 8.06 -14.12 -13.97
C THR A 128 9.35 -14.23 -13.17
N PHE A 129 9.49 -15.25 -12.32
CA PHE A 129 10.73 -15.51 -11.58
C PHE A 129 11.91 -15.81 -12.51
N LEU A 130 11.70 -16.61 -13.56
CA LEU A 130 12.76 -16.91 -14.54
C LEU A 130 13.24 -15.64 -15.27
N VAL A 131 12.35 -14.71 -15.59
CA VAL A 131 12.71 -13.41 -16.18
C VAL A 131 13.51 -12.55 -15.20
N VAL A 132 13.06 -12.43 -13.95
CA VAL A 132 13.81 -11.67 -12.92
C VAL A 132 15.21 -12.27 -12.69
N ARG A 133 15.31 -13.61 -12.71
CA ARG A 133 16.57 -14.33 -12.61
C ARG A 133 17.48 -14.12 -13.82
N SER A 134 16.95 -14.20 -15.04
CA SER A 134 17.75 -14.01 -16.26
C SER A 134 18.27 -12.58 -16.41
N LEU A 135 17.53 -11.60 -15.88
CA LEU A 135 17.97 -10.20 -15.80
C LEU A 135 18.98 -9.93 -14.66
N GLY A 136 19.36 -10.95 -13.88
CA GLY A 136 20.34 -10.81 -12.79
C GLY A 136 19.84 -9.97 -11.61
N LEU A 137 18.53 -9.79 -11.47
CA LEU A 137 17.93 -8.93 -10.44
C LEU A 137 17.75 -9.64 -9.09
N VAL A 138 17.88 -10.96 -9.06
CA VAL A 138 17.72 -11.75 -7.82
C VAL A 138 18.67 -11.23 -6.74
N ASN A 139 18.15 -11.14 -5.52
CA ASN A 139 18.79 -10.58 -4.33
C ASN A 139 19.07 -9.05 -4.42
N SER A 140 18.39 -8.32 -5.30
CA SER A 140 18.44 -6.85 -5.41
C SER A 140 17.10 -6.20 -5.05
N TYR A 141 17.13 -4.97 -4.51
CA TYR A 141 15.91 -4.20 -4.24
C TYR A 141 15.08 -3.96 -5.53
N TRP A 142 15.74 -3.89 -6.68
CA TRP A 142 15.09 -3.72 -7.98
C TRP A 142 14.18 -4.91 -8.36
N ALA A 143 14.45 -6.12 -7.87
CA ALA A 143 13.55 -7.26 -8.08
C ALA A 143 12.21 -7.10 -7.36
N MET A 144 12.13 -6.27 -6.31
CA MET A 144 10.86 -5.94 -5.66
C MET A 144 10.13 -4.79 -6.38
N ILE A 145 10.86 -3.90 -7.04
CA ILE A 145 10.31 -2.68 -7.65
C ILE A 145 9.85 -2.91 -9.09
N LEU A 146 10.76 -3.36 -9.96
CA LEU A 146 10.56 -3.35 -11.42
C LEU A 146 9.41 -4.26 -11.90
N PRO A 147 9.22 -5.48 -11.38
CA PRO A 147 8.14 -6.34 -11.85
C PRO A 147 6.74 -5.78 -11.62
N VAL A 148 6.60 -4.85 -10.68
CA VAL A 148 5.31 -4.22 -10.29
C VAL A 148 5.29 -2.74 -10.67
N ALA A 149 6.29 -2.25 -11.41
CA ALA A 149 6.48 -0.82 -11.67
C ALA A 149 5.34 -0.20 -12.51
N VAL A 150 4.73 -0.98 -13.40
CA VAL A 150 3.57 -0.56 -14.18
C VAL A 150 2.41 -1.47 -13.86
N ASN A 151 1.49 -0.98 -13.04
CA ASN A 151 0.22 -1.64 -12.82
C ASN A 151 -0.80 -1.18 -13.87
N ALA A 152 -1.38 -2.13 -14.61
CA ALA A 152 -2.30 -1.85 -15.71
C ALA A 152 -3.52 -1.03 -15.27
N MET A 153 -4.10 -1.33 -14.11
CA MET A 153 -5.26 -0.60 -13.60
C MET A 153 -4.90 0.86 -13.29
N ASN A 154 -3.78 1.09 -12.61
CA ASN A 154 -3.28 2.44 -12.33
C ASN A 154 -2.96 3.23 -13.61
N MET A 155 -2.39 2.55 -14.62
CA MET A 155 -2.13 3.15 -15.94
C MET A 155 -3.43 3.59 -16.62
N ILE A 156 -4.45 2.72 -16.64
CA ILE A 156 -5.75 3.04 -17.25
C ILE A 156 -6.43 4.21 -16.54
N ILE A 157 -6.41 4.24 -15.21
CA ILE A 157 -6.97 5.35 -14.42
C ILE A 157 -6.26 6.67 -14.78
N MET A 158 -4.92 6.67 -14.81
CA MET A 158 -4.15 7.86 -15.16
C MET A 158 -4.40 8.32 -16.60
N ARG A 159 -4.46 7.37 -17.54
CA ARG A 159 -4.71 7.66 -18.96
C ARG A 159 -6.08 8.30 -19.14
N ASN A 160 -7.12 7.73 -18.51
CA ASN A 160 -8.47 8.25 -18.59
C ASN A 160 -8.56 9.66 -17.97
N PHE A 161 -7.79 9.94 -16.92
CA PHE A 161 -7.69 11.29 -16.36
C PHE A 161 -7.08 12.27 -17.37
N PHE A 162 -5.94 11.94 -17.98
CA PHE A 162 -5.32 12.80 -19.00
C PHE A 162 -6.24 13.01 -20.22
N GLN A 163 -6.99 11.98 -20.63
CA GLN A 163 -7.96 12.08 -21.73
C GLN A 163 -9.17 12.97 -21.40
N ALA A 164 -9.49 13.16 -20.12
CA ALA A 164 -10.59 14.01 -19.70
C ALA A 164 -10.22 15.49 -19.68
N LEU A 165 -8.93 15.84 -19.73
CA LEU A 165 -8.48 17.21 -19.81
C LEU A 165 -8.74 17.78 -21.21
N PRO A 166 -9.19 19.05 -21.34
CA PRO A 166 -9.43 19.67 -22.64
C PRO A 166 -8.17 19.71 -23.50
N ASP A 167 -8.29 19.29 -24.78
CA ASP A 167 -7.18 19.33 -25.74
C ASP A 167 -6.69 20.77 -26.00
N SER A 168 -7.55 21.77 -25.81
CA SER A 168 -7.22 23.20 -25.95
C SER A 168 -6.09 23.67 -25.02
N LEU A 169 -5.87 23.00 -23.88
CA LEU A 169 -4.75 23.31 -22.98
C LEU A 169 -3.40 22.97 -23.61
N GLU A 170 -3.33 21.87 -24.37
CA GLU A 170 -2.11 21.47 -25.08
C GLU A 170 -1.89 22.35 -26.31
N GLU A 171 -2.95 22.63 -27.06
CA GLU A 171 -2.89 23.49 -28.25
C GLU A 171 -2.41 24.90 -27.89
N SER A 172 -2.98 25.52 -26.84
CA SER A 172 -2.59 26.85 -26.38
C SER A 172 -1.11 26.89 -25.96
N ALA A 173 -0.66 25.87 -25.21
CA ALA A 173 0.73 25.79 -24.77
C ALA A 173 1.72 25.59 -25.93
N LYS A 174 1.33 24.82 -26.96
CA LYS A 174 2.13 24.63 -28.17
C LYS A 174 2.20 25.91 -29.01
N MET A 175 1.11 26.69 -29.06
CA MET A 175 1.10 28.03 -29.68
C MET A 175 2.05 28.99 -28.95
N ASP A 176 2.18 28.86 -27.62
CA ASP A 176 3.15 29.59 -26.80
C ASP A 176 4.60 29.05 -26.91
N GLY A 177 4.85 28.09 -27.81
CA GLY A 177 6.18 27.54 -28.08
C GLY A 177 6.64 26.43 -27.11
N CYS A 178 5.75 25.84 -26.30
CA CYS A 178 6.11 24.71 -25.45
C CYS A 178 6.33 23.42 -26.26
N THR A 179 7.38 22.68 -25.93
CA THR A 179 7.61 21.31 -26.40
C THR A 179 6.65 20.31 -25.72
N ASP A 180 6.47 19.10 -26.27
CA ASP A 180 5.58 18.09 -25.67
C ASP A 180 5.96 17.74 -24.22
N PHE A 181 7.25 17.62 -23.92
CA PHE A 181 7.73 17.45 -22.55
C PHE A 181 7.47 18.68 -21.69
N GLY A 182 7.59 19.89 -22.26
CA GLY A 182 7.21 21.13 -21.60
C GLY A 182 5.73 21.15 -21.22
N VAL A 183 4.84 20.79 -22.15
CA VAL A 183 3.40 20.68 -21.90
C VAL A 183 3.12 19.64 -20.80
N PHE A 184 3.77 18.47 -20.87
CA PHE A 184 3.60 17.43 -19.88
C PHE A 184 3.97 17.91 -18.47
N PHE A 185 5.20 18.38 -18.26
CA PHE A 185 5.70 18.72 -16.92
C PHE A 185 5.11 20.02 -16.37
N LYS A 186 4.83 21.02 -17.21
CA LYS A 186 4.38 22.35 -16.74
C LYS A 186 2.87 22.49 -16.65
N ILE A 187 2.10 21.70 -17.41
CA ILE A 187 0.64 21.88 -17.51
C ILE A 187 -0.08 20.60 -17.11
N MET A 188 0.19 19.49 -17.79
CA MET A 188 -0.60 18.27 -17.62
C MET A 188 -0.35 17.61 -16.27
N LEU A 189 0.92 17.54 -15.84
CA LEU A 189 1.30 16.90 -14.59
C LEU A 189 0.77 17.65 -13.34
N PRO A 190 0.86 19.00 -13.24
CA PRO A 190 0.22 19.75 -12.14
C PRO A 190 -1.30 19.60 -12.10
N LEU A 191 -1.97 19.57 -13.26
CA LEU A 191 -3.42 19.34 -13.32
C LEU A 191 -3.80 17.92 -12.86
N ALA A 192 -2.90 16.95 -13.04
CA ALA A 192 -3.07 15.57 -12.62
C ALA A 192 -2.72 15.28 -11.16
N LEU A 193 -2.33 16.29 -10.36
CA LEU A 193 -1.98 16.10 -8.94
C LEU A 193 -3.02 15.28 -8.13
N PRO A 194 -4.35 15.49 -8.27
CA PRO A 194 -5.33 14.67 -7.55
C PRO A 194 -5.27 13.18 -7.90
N SER A 195 -5.08 12.86 -9.19
CA SER A 195 -4.95 11.49 -9.68
C SER A 195 -3.62 10.88 -9.31
N ILE A 196 -2.53 11.66 -9.42
CA ILE A 196 -1.18 11.25 -8.98
C ILE A 196 -1.20 10.88 -7.50
N ALA A 197 -1.83 11.68 -6.63
CA ALA A 197 -1.92 11.40 -5.20
C ALA A 197 -2.65 10.08 -4.92
N THR A 198 -3.76 9.85 -5.61
CA THR A 198 -4.57 8.62 -5.48
C THR A 198 -3.78 7.38 -5.94
N ILE A 199 -3.15 7.45 -7.11
CA ILE A 199 -2.40 6.33 -7.68
C ILE A 199 -1.10 6.06 -6.90
N SER A 200 -0.44 7.12 -6.43
CA SER A 200 0.75 7.01 -5.57
C SER A 200 0.43 6.30 -4.27
N LEU A 201 -0.78 6.49 -3.70
CA LEU A 201 -1.22 5.69 -2.56
C LEU A 201 -1.29 4.20 -2.92
N PHE A 202 -1.95 3.87 -4.03
CA PHE A 202 -2.11 2.47 -4.42
C PHE A 202 -0.75 1.80 -4.61
N TYR A 203 0.21 2.48 -5.26
CA TYR A 203 1.58 1.99 -5.33
C TYR A 203 2.25 1.89 -3.96
N ALA A 204 2.13 2.90 -3.11
CA ALA A 204 2.72 2.90 -1.78
C ALA A 204 2.18 1.74 -0.92
N VAL A 205 0.88 1.48 -0.96
CA VAL A 205 0.24 0.35 -0.27
C VAL A 205 0.77 -0.97 -0.84
N THR A 206 0.86 -1.11 -2.16
CA THR A 206 1.41 -2.31 -2.80
C THR A 206 2.84 -2.57 -2.35
N TYR A 207 3.72 -1.55 -2.38
CA TYR A 207 5.11 -1.71 -1.97
C TYR A 207 5.28 -1.90 -0.45
N TRP A 208 4.46 -1.25 0.37
CA TRP A 208 4.46 -1.46 1.83
C TRP A 208 4.11 -2.91 2.19
N ASN A 209 3.23 -3.53 1.40
CA ASN A 209 2.79 -4.92 1.54
C ASN A 209 3.62 -5.89 0.70
N THR A 210 4.84 -5.53 0.28
CA THR A 210 5.75 -6.39 -0.47
C THR A 210 6.15 -7.60 0.37
N TYR A 211 5.49 -8.72 0.11
CA TYR A 211 5.70 -9.98 0.83
C TYR A 211 6.09 -11.11 -0.13
N MET A 212 5.21 -11.47 -1.09
CA MET A 212 5.45 -12.59 -2.00
C MET A 212 6.68 -12.36 -2.89
N THR A 213 6.80 -11.19 -3.51
CA THR A 213 7.94 -10.83 -4.36
C THR A 213 9.25 -10.82 -3.57
N ALA A 214 9.23 -10.36 -2.32
CA ALA A 214 10.41 -10.33 -1.49
C ALA A 214 10.88 -11.74 -1.12
N ILE A 215 9.98 -12.66 -0.76
CA ILE A 215 10.34 -14.07 -0.49
C ILE A 215 10.89 -14.78 -1.72
N LEU A 216 10.32 -14.50 -2.89
CA LEU A 216 10.75 -15.15 -4.13
C LEU A 216 12.10 -14.65 -4.60
N TYR A 217 12.40 -13.36 -4.42
CA TYR A 217 13.55 -12.73 -5.06
C TYR A 217 14.68 -12.36 -4.10
N ILE A 218 14.47 -12.32 -2.78
CA ILE A 218 15.47 -11.86 -1.80
C ILE A 218 15.96 -13.00 -0.93
N ASN A 219 17.23 -13.37 -1.10
CA ASN A 219 17.87 -14.43 -0.34
C ASN A 219 18.56 -13.91 0.92
N ASP A 220 19.08 -12.68 0.89
CA ASP A 220 19.77 -12.06 2.00
C ASP A 220 18.78 -11.46 3.00
N SER A 221 18.80 -11.97 4.24
CA SER A 221 17.94 -11.50 5.34
C SER A 221 18.21 -10.04 5.74
N SER A 222 19.34 -9.47 5.32
CA SER A 222 19.63 -8.06 5.48
C SER A 222 18.77 -7.13 4.61
N LYS A 223 18.21 -7.68 3.53
CA LYS A 223 17.39 -6.96 2.55
C LYS A 223 15.89 -7.24 2.70
N TRP A 224 15.49 -7.91 3.77
CA TRP A 224 14.09 -8.24 3.98
C TRP A 224 13.26 -7.01 4.38
N PRO A 225 12.11 -6.77 3.73
CA PRO A 225 11.13 -5.79 4.19
C PRO A 225 10.44 -6.28 5.48
N ILE A 226 9.80 -5.35 6.18
CA ILE A 226 9.10 -5.60 7.44
C ILE A 226 8.05 -6.72 7.34
N GLN A 227 7.42 -6.88 6.18
CA GLN A 227 6.40 -7.91 5.94
C GLN A 227 6.95 -9.33 6.02
N ILE A 228 8.19 -9.57 5.60
CA ILE A 228 8.83 -10.89 5.76
C ILE A 228 9.11 -11.16 7.23
N LEU A 229 9.65 -10.17 7.96
CA LEU A 229 9.91 -10.34 9.40
C LEU A 229 8.64 -10.62 10.19
N LEU A 230 7.55 -9.91 9.87
CA LEU A 230 6.24 -10.19 10.46
C LEU A 230 5.82 -11.65 10.27
N ARG A 231 5.91 -12.17 9.04
CA ARG A 231 5.63 -13.60 8.79
C ARG A 231 6.53 -14.49 9.63
N GLN A 232 7.83 -14.25 9.64
CA GLN A 232 8.76 -15.14 10.32
C GLN A 232 8.46 -15.21 11.82
N ILE A 233 8.16 -14.07 12.45
CA ILE A 233 7.75 -14.00 13.85
C ILE A 233 6.43 -14.76 14.06
N VAL A 234 5.46 -14.61 13.15
CA VAL A 234 4.17 -15.33 13.23
C VAL A 234 4.36 -16.84 13.10
N ILE A 235 5.17 -17.33 12.16
CA ILE A 235 5.39 -18.76 11.93
C ILE A 235 6.19 -19.41 13.05
N VAL A 236 7.25 -18.75 13.54
CA VAL A 236 8.03 -19.25 14.67
C VAL A 236 7.14 -19.34 15.92
N SER A 237 6.25 -18.36 16.13
CA SER A 237 5.30 -18.36 17.26
C SER A 237 4.23 -19.45 17.18
N SER A 238 3.91 -19.98 15.98
CA SER A 238 2.85 -20.99 15.80
C SER A 238 3.34 -22.44 15.89
N GLY A 239 4.64 -22.67 16.17
CA GLY A 239 5.23 -24.01 16.28
C GLY A 239 5.39 -24.75 14.95
N MET A 240 4.94 -24.18 13.83
CA MET A 240 4.96 -24.80 12.49
C MET A 240 6.37 -25.01 11.91
N GLN A 241 7.41 -24.48 12.55
CA GLN A 241 8.81 -24.61 12.11
C GLN A 241 9.69 -25.45 13.06
N ALA A 242 9.09 -26.10 14.07
CA ALA A 242 9.83 -26.85 15.09
C ALA A 242 10.46 -28.17 14.56
N GLU A 243 10.18 -28.59 13.31
CA GLU A 243 10.62 -29.90 12.80
C GLU A 243 11.86 -29.90 11.88
N SER A 244 12.45 -28.76 11.49
CA SER A 244 13.49 -28.78 10.43
C SER A 244 14.73 -27.91 10.61
N SER A 245 14.94 -27.25 11.75
CA SER A 245 16.27 -26.66 12.02
C SER A 245 16.52 -26.54 13.53
N ALA A 246 17.70 -27.01 13.96
CA ALA A 246 18.26 -26.80 15.28
C ALA A 246 18.65 -25.33 15.50
N VAL A 247 17.66 -24.44 15.49
CA VAL A 247 17.82 -23.06 15.93
C VAL A 247 17.07 -22.92 17.25
N ASP A 248 17.80 -22.69 18.33
CA ASP A 248 17.30 -22.33 19.68
C ASP A 248 16.58 -20.97 19.68
N VAL A 249 15.67 -20.74 18.74
CA VAL A 249 14.81 -19.55 18.76
C VAL A 249 13.62 -19.88 19.64
N ILE A 250 13.73 -19.53 20.92
CA ILE A 250 12.57 -19.43 21.81
C ILE A 250 11.48 -18.67 21.05
N PRO A 251 10.28 -19.24 20.85
CA PRO A 251 9.24 -18.56 20.09
C PRO A 251 8.99 -17.19 20.72
N PRO A 252 8.99 -16.11 19.93
CA PRO A 252 8.78 -14.77 20.46
C PRO A 252 7.49 -14.76 21.27
N ALA A 253 7.55 -14.26 22.51
CA ALA A 253 6.38 -14.11 23.35
C ALA A 253 5.29 -13.36 22.55
N GLN A 254 4.02 -13.72 22.76
CA GLN A 254 2.90 -13.13 22.03
C GLN A 254 2.87 -11.60 22.12
N THR A 255 3.40 -11.02 23.20
CA THR A 255 3.64 -9.58 23.38
C THR A 255 4.58 -8.99 22.32
N VAL A 256 5.72 -9.65 22.04
CA VAL A 256 6.69 -9.26 20.98
C VAL A 256 6.04 -9.31 19.61
N LYS A 257 5.29 -10.38 19.31
CA LYS A 257 4.56 -10.51 18.05
C LYS A 257 3.59 -9.34 17.84
N MET A 258 2.79 -9.01 18.83
CA MET A 258 1.85 -7.89 18.74
C MET A 258 2.59 -6.55 18.60
N ALA A 259 3.69 -6.35 19.32
CA ALA A 259 4.50 -5.13 19.19
C ALA A 259 5.09 -4.94 17.79
N VAL A 260 5.56 -6.02 17.12
CA VAL A 260 6.03 -5.90 15.73
C VAL A 260 4.89 -5.58 14.76
N ILE A 261 3.69 -6.14 14.96
CA ILE A 261 2.50 -5.77 14.16
C ILE A 261 2.18 -4.28 14.34
N VAL A 262 2.25 -3.74 15.58
CA VAL A 262 2.05 -2.32 15.83
C VAL A 262 3.09 -1.48 15.07
N ILE A 263 4.38 -1.80 15.21
CA ILE A 263 5.47 -1.07 14.55
C ILE A 263 5.32 -1.08 13.02
N ALA A 264 4.94 -2.21 12.44
CA ALA A 264 4.73 -2.32 10.99
C ALA A 264 3.48 -1.59 10.50
N THR A 265 2.49 -1.37 11.37
CA THR A 265 1.22 -0.70 11.02
C THR A 265 1.31 0.82 11.15
N VAL A 266 2.09 1.32 12.12
CA VAL A 266 2.21 2.76 12.44
C VAL A 266 2.57 3.63 11.22
N PRO A 267 3.58 3.34 10.39
CA PRO A 267 3.93 4.19 9.25
C PRO A 267 2.80 4.32 8.24
N MET A 268 2.03 3.24 8.01
CA MET A 268 0.89 3.26 7.11
C MET A 268 -0.28 4.08 7.69
N LEU A 269 -0.51 4.00 9.00
CA LEU A 269 -1.49 4.84 9.69
C LEU A 269 -1.12 6.32 9.64
N ILE A 270 0.17 6.65 9.77
CA ILE A 270 0.66 8.03 9.64
C ILE A 270 0.46 8.54 8.21
N ALA A 271 0.71 7.71 7.19
CA ALA A 271 0.53 8.10 5.79
C ALA A 271 -0.96 8.32 5.42
N TYR A 272 -1.88 7.62 6.08
CA TYR A 272 -3.29 7.60 5.70
C TYR A 272 -3.99 8.99 5.72
N PRO A 273 -3.92 9.83 6.78
CA PRO A 273 -4.53 11.16 6.81
C PRO A 273 -4.06 12.09 5.69
N PHE A 274 -2.75 12.06 5.36
CA PHE A 274 -2.19 12.88 4.28
C PHE A 274 -2.84 12.56 2.95
N VAL A 275 -3.18 11.29 2.76
CA VAL A 275 -3.71 10.77 1.51
C VAL A 275 -5.23 10.90 1.45
N GLN A 276 -5.93 10.69 2.57
CA GLN A 276 -7.38 10.84 2.69
C GLN A 276 -7.87 12.21 2.19
N LYS A 277 -7.12 13.28 2.45
CA LYS A 277 -7.43 14.64 1.96
C LYS A 277 -7.58 14.72 0.44
N TYR A 278 -6.84 13.91 -0.31
CA TYR A 278 -6.90 13.88 -1.79
C TYR A 278 -8.05 12.99 -2.28
N PHE A 279 -8.32 11.87 -1.59
CA PHE A 279 -9.45 10.98 -1.89
C PHE A 279 -10.81 11.68 -1.73
N VAL A 280 -11.01 12.41 -0.63
CA VAL A 280 -12.29 13.10 -0.37
C VAL A 280 -12.57 14.16 -1.44
N LYS A 281 -11.54 14.82 -1.97
CA LYS A 281 -11.71 15.77 -3.08
C LYS A 281 -12.03 15.07 -4.41
N GLY A 282 -11.40 13.93 -4.71
CA GLY A 282 -11.64 13.17 -5.94
C GLY A 282 -13.00 12.48 -5.97
N ALA A 283 -13.43 11.88 -4.85
CA ALA A 283 -14.74 11.21 -4.73
C ALA A 283 -15.90 12.20 -4.87
N LEU A 284 -15.78 13.40 -4.28
CA LEU A 284 -16.80 14.44 -4.39
C LEU A 284 -17.00 14.91 -5.84
N VAL A 285 -15.94 14.97 -6.66
CA VAL A 285 -16.05 15.33 -8.09
C VAL A 285 -16.79 14.26 -8.90
N GLY A 286 -16.64 12.98 -8.55
CA GLY A 286 -17.42 11.87 -9.16
C GLY A 286 -18.90 11.87 -8.76
N SER A 287 -19.23 12.37 -7.57
CA SER A 287 -20.60 12.42 -7.05
C SER A 287 -21.41 13.64 -7.51
N VAL A 288 -20.80 14.66 -8.13
CA VAL A 288 -21.54 15.81 -8.73
C VAL A 288 -21.99 15.54 -10.18
N LYS A 289 -21.78 14.32 -10.69
CA LYS A 289 -22.47 13.86 -11.91
C LYS A 289 -23.76 13.16 -11.50
N GLY A 290 -24.74 13.97 -11.08
CA GLY A 290 -26.10 13.59 -10.74
C GLY A 290 -26.97 14.83 -10.70
#